data_AF-A0A366KYF6-F1
#
_entry.id   AF-A0A366KYF6-F1
#
_cell.length_a   1.000
_cell.length_b   1.000
_cell.length_c   1.000
_cell.angle_alpha   90.00
_cell.angle_beta   90.00
_cell.angle_gamma   90.00
#
_symmetry.space_group_name_H-M   'P 1'
#
loop_
_entity.id
_entity.type
_entity.pdbx_description
1 polymer ?
#
loop_
_entity_poly.entity_id
_entity_poly.type
_entity_poly.pdbx_seq_one_letter_code
_entity_poly.pdbx_strand_id
1 'polypeptide(L)'
;MKKNQLPATRFRDLALGLFLSGSVFTGCKDAQLAEIDKTFGAKPNALAASNANLLAGQTEIKVLSFNVRHNDPGDPQTITQRQNNIRQIIVDNNPDVFGLQEFSDNSFETWFRGQMATLGYGEYYDTAITGTPKAIFFKNSRFTLNSSGTLDIGPTNTSTWVILTDKTDSQKYFISNSHWQFDSQAVRIDNANAWVAGVNQKNTQNLPLIVFGDFNAVPGTTEIGILKSGLDVVDALGDSDGEPTFHGWTATGTNKLDWMMSDRNMAYTSSKIIKTSYGGFWPSDHWPVMASYLPSVFGGAHVDANGLSAASTTNFYFADVNGDGKKDKIYWRSNFDDGKPQVFLSNGNGTFVSPAVKHAAGASTLTTTRYHYADVNGDGKADEILWDPTTNSGRTRVFLATTNGNFSTTAIENPEGTSAGSTTVYHFADVNGDGKADKIYWNATFDSGRTRVYLATSNGNFSSTVVAGSEGASTTGGTTFYYQDINGDGRADKILWHPALNSGKAMVYLSDGDGTFTASSTFSDSGATSVSDSTKFYFADVNGDGRADKIYWNPTNYLGKIKVYYATTSGFDGPVYSLRGTSQSENTVFYFSDINGDGKADQIRWNYGENSGELRNYFAK
;
A
#
# COMPACT_ATOMS: atom_id res chain seq x y z
N MET A 1 4.81 45.94 -34.26
CA MET A 1 6.11 46.39 -34.84
C MET A 1 6.45 47.79 -34.30
N LYS A 2 7.74 48.15 -34.32
CA LYS A 2 8.39 49.35 -33.74
C LYS A 2 8.61 49.33 -32.22
N LYS A 3 9.90 49.38 -31.86
CA LYS A 3 10.49 49.53 -30.52
C LYS A 3 10.70 51.03 -30.22
N ASN A 4 10.88 51.36 -28.93
CA ASN A 4 11.99 52.15 -28.35
C ASN A 4 11.65 52.44 -26.87
N GLN A 5 12.30 51.83 -25.88
CA GLN A 5 13.65 52.09 -25.31
C GLN A 5 13.61 52.97 -24.03
N LEU A 6 14.20 52.43 -22.96
CA LEU A 6 14.45 53.03 -21.63
C LEU A 6 15.71 53.94 -21.67
N PRO A 7 16.00 54.81 -20.65
CA PRO A 7 16.66 54.42 -19.38
C PRO A 7 15.96 54.99 -18.10
N ALA A 8 16.03 54.39 -16.90
CA ALA A 8 17.11 54.38 -15.87
C ALA A 8 17.38 55.78 -15.19
N THR A 9 17.68 55.97 -13.89
CA THR A 9 18.29 55.09 -12.85
C THR A 9 18.14 55.63 -11.39
N ARG A 10 18.10 54.72 -10.40
CA ARG A 10 18.75 54.68 -9.04
C ARG A 10 18.88 55.90 -8.08
N PHE A 11 18.60 55.62 -6.79
CA PHE A 11 19.42 55.89 -5.58
C PHE A 11 19.40 54.58 -4.72
N ARG A 12 20.53 54.00 -4.23
CA ARG A 12 21.28 54.28 -2.98
C ARG A 12 20.42 54.03 -1.70
N ASP A 13 20.85 53.27 -0.68
CA ASP A 13 22.17 53.23 -0.03
C ASP A 13 22.66 51.85 0.52
N LEU A 14 23.98 51.84 0.79
CA LEU A 14 24.84 51.14 1.79
C LEU A 14 24.21 50.19 2.83
N ALA A 15 24.90 49.21 3.43
CA ALA A 15 26.29 48.68 3.34
C ALA A 15 26.28 47.21 3.90
N LEU A 16 27.35 46.44 4.12
CA LEU A 16 28.82 46.61 4.13
C LEU A 16 29.49 45.29 3.67
N GLY A 17 30.82 45.21 3.63
CA GLY A 17 31.56 43.94 3.51
C GLY A 17 32.92 43.97 4.22
N LEU A 18 33.60 42.82 4.31
CA LEU A 18 35.03 42.75 4.63
C LEU A 18 35.72 41.69 3.77
N PHE A 19 36.79 42.08 3.09
CA PHE A 19 37.70 41.20 2.35
C PHE A 19 38.82 40.71 3.28
N LEU A 20 39.47 39.59 2.93
CA LEU A 20 40.91 39.49 3.09
C LEU A 20 41.55 38.75 1.89
N SER A 21 42.78 39.14 1.56
CA SER A 21 43.47 38.87 0.30
C SER A 21 44.43 37.69 0.35
N GLY A 22 44.61 37.00 -0.78
CA GLY A 22 45.70 36.03 -0.99
C GLY A 22 46.97 36.67 -1.57
N SER A 23 48.12 36.03 -1.34
CA SER A 23 49.39 36.22 -2.06
C SER A 23 50.27 34.98 -1.90
N VAL A 24 51.14 34.72 -2.87
CA VAL A 24 51.85 33.43 -3.14
C VAL A 24 53.37 33.70 -2.98
N PHE A 25 54.25 32.85 -2.42
CA PHE A 25 54.81 31.62 -3.04
C PHE A 25 55.80 30.85 -2.12
N THR A 26 55.85 29.51 -2.29
CA THR A 26 56.98 28.54 -2.06
C THR A 26 57.73 28.43 -0.72
N GLY A 27 57.81 27.19 -0.19
CA GLY A 27 58.89 26.73 0.71
C GLY A 27 58.60 25.41 1.44
N CYS A 28 59.32 24.33 1.12
CA CYS A 28 59.20 22.99 1.74
C CYS A 28 59.30 22.97 3.28
N LYS A 29 58.47 22.14 3.94
CA LYS A 29 58.90 20.88 4.60
C LYS A 29 57.74 20.11 5.26
N ASP A 30 57.90 18.80 5.32
CA ASP A 30 56.99 17.85 5.99
C ASP A 30 57.00 17.93 7.52
N ALA A 31 56.03 17.21 8.10
CA ALA A 31 55.87 16.83 9.52
C ALA A 31 55.22 17.86 10.48
N GLN A 32 53.89 17.81 10.58
CA GLN A 32 53.14 17.87 11.86
C GLN A 32 51.65 17.50 11.68
N LEU A 33 51.34 16.19 11.67
CA LEU A 33 49.98 15.64 11.81
C LEU A 33 49.99 14.41 12.74
N ALA A 34 50.46 14.63 13.95
CA ALA A 34 50.32 13.72 15.09
C ALA A 34 50.49 14.54 16.37
N GLU A 35 49.37 14.94 17.01
CA GLU A 35 49.21 15.46 18.40
C GLU A 35 47.84 16.19 18.58
N ILE A 36 46.76 15.72 17.94
CA ILE A 36 45.37 16.17 18.24
C ILE A 36 44.45 14.94 18.33
N ASP A 37 44.71 14.05 19.30
CA ASP A 37 43.81 12.92 19.60
C ASP A 37 43.87 12.48 21.08
N LYS A 38 44.11 13.43 22.00
CA LYS A 38 44.22 13.17 23.45
C LYS A 38 43.66 14.30 24.32
N THR A 39 42.35 14.57 24.20
CA THR A 39 41.66 15.40 25.22
C THR A 39 40.16 15.15 25.40
N PHE A 40 39.52 14.26 24.64
CA PHE A 40 38.11 13.89 24.86
C PHE A 40 37.99 12.39 25.12
N GLY A 41 37.42 12.04 26.27
CA GLY A 41 37.38 10.67 26.77
C GLY A 41 36.52 9.75 25.90
N ALA A 42 37.09 8.61 25.52
CA ALA A 42 36.37 7.55 24.83
C ALA A 42 35.21 7.04 25.70
N LYS A 43 33.98 7.26 25.24
CA LYS A 43 32.87 6.34 25.54
C LYS A 43 32.93 5.22 24.50
N PRO A 44 32.71 3.95 24.87
CA PRO A 44 32.61 2.89 23.87
C PRO A 44 31.39 3.17 22.99
N ASN A 45 31.60 3.22 21.67
CA ASN A 45 30.52 3.29 20.70
C ASN A 45 29.75 1.95 20.72
N ALA A 46 28.79 1.86 21.63
CA ALA A 46 27.70 0.91 21.50
C ALA A 46 26.94 1.25 20.22
N LEU A 47 26.97 0.32 19.27
CA LEU A 47 26.02 0.13 18.17
C LEU A 47 25.34 1.41 17.68
N ALA A 48 25.82 1.95 16.56
CA ALA A 48 24.98 2.77 15.70
C ALA A 48 23.84 1.89 15.18
N ALA A 49 22.74 1.82 15.95
CA ALA A 49 21.47 1.33 15.46
C ALA A 49 21.16 2.16 14.22
N SER A 50 21.06 1.50 13.07
CA SER A 50 20.58 2.15 11.87
C SER A 50 19.18 2.67 12.16
N ASN A 51 18.98 3.98 12.06
CA ASN A 51 17.65 4.58 11.99
C ASN A 51 16.99 4.15 10.67
N ALA A 52 16.61 2.88 10.60
CA ALA A 52 15.72 2.38 9.57
C ALA A 52 14.34 2.95 9.90
N ASN A 53 13.77 3.73 8.97
CA ASN A 53 12.37 4.09 9.06
C ASN A 53 11.57 2.79 8.95
N LEU A 54 10.91 2.42 10.05
CA LEU A 54 10.00 1.28 10.08
C LEU A 54 8.63 1.76 9.59
N LEU A 55 8.01 0.99 8.71
CA LEU A 55 6.63 1.20 8.29
C LEU A 55 5.78 0.14 8.99
N ALA A 56 4.94 0.56 9.96
CA ALA A 56 4.24 -0.34 10.89
C ALA A 56 5.13 -1.45 11.48
N GLY A 57 6.31 -1.06 12.00
CA GLY A 57 7.26 -2.01 12.60
C GLY A 57 8.06 -2.86 11.61
N GLN A 58 7.77 -2.82 10.30
CA GLN A 58 8.49 -3.59 9.28
C GLN A 58 9.63 -2.76 8.63
N THR A 59 10.74 -3.43 8.28
CA THR A 59 11.86 -2.81 7.56
C THR A 59 11.78 -3.10 6.07
N GLU A 60 11.62 -2.07 5.23
CA GLU A 60 11.55 -2.22 3.77
C GLU A 60 12.81 -2.88 3.18
N ILE A 61 12.67 -3.87 2.30
CA ILE A 61 13.78 -4.45 1.52
C ILE A 61 14.05 -3.58 0.30
N LYS A 62 15.20 -2.91 0.27
CA LYS A 62 15.62 -2.07 -0.86
C LYS A 62 16.32 -2.89 -1.93
N VAL A 63 15.70 -3.03 -3.11
CA VAL A 63 16.22 -3.82 -4.23
C VAL A 63 16.57 -2.93 -5.42
N LEU A 64 17.74 -3.12 -6.02
CA LEU A 64 18.23 -2.34 -7.17
C LEU A 64 18.70 -3.25 -8.32
N SER A 65 18.31 -2.93 -9.55
CA SER A 65 18.84 -3.55 -10.78
C SER A 65 19.64 -2.53 -11.57
N PHE A 66 20.77 -2.95 -12.14
CA PHE A 66 21.62 -2.06 -12.93
C PHE A 66 22.39 -2.80 -14.03
N ASN A 67 22.05 -2.54 -15.29
CA ASN A 67 22.95 -2.86 -16.40
C ASN A 67 24.12 -1.87 -16.33
N VAL A 68 25.33 -2.36 -16.03
CA VAL A 68 26.53 -1.52 -15.84
C VAL A 68 27.31 -1.29 -17.12
N ARG A 69 26.85 -1.87 -18.24
CA ARG A 69 27.39 -1.77 -19.60
C ARG A 69 28.81 -2.30 -19.74
N HIS A 70 28.97 -3.32 -20.59
CA HIS A 70 30.23 -4.00 -20.81
C HIS A 70 31.35 -3.06 -21.32
N ASN A 71 32.59 -3.55 -21.31
CA ASN A 71 33.74 -2.77 -21.74
C ASN A 71 33.83 -2.71 -23.27
N ASP A 72 33.22 -1.70 -23.90
CA ASP A 72 33.25 -1.45 -25.34
C ASP A 72 34.19 -0.26 -25.68
N PRO A 73 35.20 -0.42 -26.56
CA PRO A 73 36.06 0.68 -27.02
C PRO A 73 35.32 1.84 -27.72
N GLY A 74 34.09 1.63 -28.17
CA GLY A 74 33.23 2.65 -28.76
C GLY A 74 32.45 3.50 -27.75
N ASP A 75 32.45 3.14 -26.46
CA ASP A 75 31.70 3.88 -25.44
C ASP A 75 32.35 5.25 -25.12
N PRO A 76 31.56 6.27 -24.70
CA PRO A 76 32.08 7.59 -24.37
C PRO A 76 33.08 7.61 -23.19
N GLN A 77 33.05 6.58 -22.34
CA GLN A 77 33.95 6.39 -21.21
C GLN A 77 34.23 4.89 -21.00
N THR A 78 35.49 4.54 -20.78
CA THR A 78 35.90 3.16 -20.50
C THR A 78 35.36 2.68 -19.14
N ILE A 79 35.28 1.37 -18.94
CA ILE A 79 34.82 0.81 -17.67
C ILE A 79 35.65 1.31 -16.48
N THR A 80 36.97 1.47 -16.64
CA THR A 80 37.87 2.02 -15.59
C THR A 80 37.57 3.49 -15.25
N GLN A 81 37.09 4.28 -16.21
CA GLN A 81 36.64 5.66 -15.95
C GLN A 81 35.29 5.68 -15.21
N ARG A 82 34.39 4.73 -15.54
CA ARG A 82 33.04 4.64 -14.97
C ARG A 82 32.97 3.91 -13.62
N GLN A 83 33.89 3.00 -13.30
CA GLN A 83 33.79 2.08 -12.15
C GLN A 83 33.57 2.76 -10.79
N ASN A 84 34.20 3.91 -10.54
CA ASN A 84 33.99 4.67 -9.31
C ASN A 84 32.58 5.27 -9.24
N ASN A 85 32.03 5.72 -10.36
CA ASN A 85 30.66 6.25 -10.45
C ASN A 85 29.64 5.11 -10.30
N ILE A 86 29.90 3.93 -10.88
CA ILE A 86 29.07 2.73 -10.72
C ILE A 86 29.02 2.31 -9.24
N ARG A 87 30.18 2.27 -8.56
CA ARG A 87 30.26 2.07 -7.10
C ARG A 87 29.49 3.15 -6.35
N GLN A 88 29.60 4.41 -6.75
CA GLN A 88 28.98 5.52 -6.04
C GLN A 88 27.44 5.48 -6.10
N ILE A 89 26.84 5.03 -7.21
CA ILE A 89 25.39 4.74 -7.27
C ILE A 89 24.94 3.79 -6.16
N ILE A 90 25.69 2.71 -5.91
CA ILE A 90 25.37 1.75 -4.85
C ILE A 90 25.50 2.39 -3.46
N VAL A 91 26.54 3.20 -3.25
CA VAL A 91 26.75 3.94 -1.98
C VAL A 91 25.62 4.95 -1.72
N ASP A 92 25.29 5.78 -2.72
CA ASP A 92 24.31 6.86 -2.61
C ASP A 92 22.88 6.35 -2.40
N ASN A 93 22.56 5.15 -2.94
CA ASN A 93 21.22 4.56 -2.84
C ASN A 93 21.10 3.47 -1.76
N ASN A 94 22.23 2.95 -1.26
CA ASN A 94 22.33 2.00 -0.14
C ASN A 94 21.33 0.82 -0.21
N PRO A 95 21.20 0.10 -1.34
CA PRO A 95 20.25 -1.00 -1.50
C PRO A 95 20.60 -2.18 -0.57
N ASP A 96 19.61 -2.91 -0.07
CA ASP A 96 19.88 -4.09 0.75
C ASP A 96 20.24 -5.32 -0.10
N VAL A 97 19.68 -5.40 -1.30
CA VAL A 97 20.03 -6.36 -2.36
C VAL A 97 20.17 -5.59 -3.68
N PHE A 98 21.16 -5.93 -4.49
CA PHE A 98 21.21 -5.43 -5.86
C PHE A 98 21.80 -6.47 -6.80
N GLY A 99 21.47 -6.39 -8.08
CA GLY A 99 22.12 -7.24 -9.08
C GLY A 99 22.48 -6.47 -10.34
N LEU A 100 23.55 -6.95 -10.98
CA LEU A 100 24.17 -6.30 -12.12
C LEU A 100 23.99 -7.12 -13.39
N GLN A 101 23.79 -6.43 -14.51
CA GLN A 101 23.85 -6.98 -15.87
C GLN A 101 25.06 -6.38 -16.62
N GLU A 102 25.60 -7.10 -17.60
CA GLU A 102 26.85 -6.73 -18.30
C GLU A 102 28.06 -6.51 -17.38
N PHE A 103 28.11 -7.23 -16.26
CA PHE A 103 29.19 -7.17 -15.29
C PHE A 103 30.44 -7.92 -15.80
N SER A 104 31.06 -7.37 -16.84
CA SER A 104 32.22 -7.93 -17.55
C SER A 104 33.50 -7.12 -17.31
N ASP A 105 34.63 -7.75 -17.63
CA ASP A 105 36.02 -7.30 -17.46
C ASP A 105 36.58 -7.74 -16.10
N ASN A 106 37.41 -8.79 -16.13
CA ASN A 106 38.00 -9.41 -14.94
C ASN A 106 38.64 -8.41 -13.96
N SER A 107 39.18 -7.28 -14.46
CA SER A 107 39.81 -6.26 -13.62
C SER A 107 38.78 -5.40 -12.89
N PHE A 108 37.73 -4.97 -13.60
CA PHE A 108 36.58 -4.28 -13.02
C PHE A 108 35.80 -5.19 -12.07
N GLU A 109 35.51 -6.43 -12.47
CA GLU A 109 34.80 -7.42 -11.66
C GLU A 109 35.52 -7.67 -10.33
N THR A 110 36.83 -7.98 -10.39
CA THR A 110 37.65 -8.22 -9.18
C THR A 110 37.71 -6.99 -8.28
N TRP A 111 37.91 -5.80 -8.86
CA TRP A 111 37.93 -4.56 -8.11
C TRP A 111 36.60 -4.27 -7.43
N PHE A 112 35.50 -4.32 -8.19
CA PHE A 112 34.16 -3.96 -7.73
C PHE A 112 33.67 -4.89 -6.62
N ARG A 113 33.87 -6.22 -6.77
CA ARG A 113 33.55 -7.20 -5.73
C ARG A 113 34.31 -6.91 -4.43
N GLY A 114 35.60 -6.58 -4.53
CA GLY A 114 36.41 -6.12 -3.40
C GLY A 114 35.88 -4.83 -2.74
N GLN A 115 35.40 -3.87 -3.53
CA GLN A 115 34.76 -2.65 -3.01
C GLN A 115 33.40 -2.91 -2.34
N MET A 116 32.62 -3.88 -2.83
CA MET A 116 31.35 -4.24 -2.21
C MET A 116 31.55 -5.01 -0.91
N ALA A 117 32.56 -5.90 -0.85
CA ALA A 117 32.94 -6.60 0.36
C ALA A 117 33.39 -5.64 1.49
N THR A 118 34.15 -4.58 1.19
CA THR A 118 34.54 -3.57 2.20
C THR A 118 33.36 -2.69 2.66
N LEU A 119 32.30 -2.60 1.86
CA LEU A 119 31.01 -2.00 2.24
C LEU A 119 30.07 -2.97 2.97
N GLY A 120 30.49 -4.21 3.24
CA GLY A 120 29.73 -5.21 3.99
C GLY A 120 28.73 -6.01 3.17
N TYR A 121 28.79 -5.99 1.85
CA TYR A 121 27.98 -6.86 0.99
C TYR A 121 28.61 -8.25 0.86
N GLY A 122 27.77 -9.28 0.96
CA GLY A 122 28.02 -10.59 0.39
C GLY A 122 27.54 -10.63 -1.05
N GLU A 123 27.82 -11.73 -1.74
CA GLU A 123 27.49 -11.91 -3.15
C GLU A 123 27.18 -13.36 -3.49
N TYR A 124 26.47 -13.56 -4.59
CA TYR A 124 26.64 -14.71 -5.45
C TYR A 124 27.07 -14.22 -6.84
N TYR A 125 28.17 -14.80 -7.31
CA TYR A 125 28.81 -14.55 -8.59
C TYR A 125 29.35 -15.89 -9.10
N ASP A 126 28.95 -16.28 -10.31
CA ASP A 126 29.35 -17.57 -10.89
C ASP A 126 30.62 -17.42 -11.73
N THR A 127 31.74 -17.86 -11.16
CA THR A 127 33.07 -17.83 -11.80
C THR A 127 33.20 -18.73 -13.03
N ALA A 128 32.25 -19.63 -13.29
CA ALA A 128 32.26 -20.47 -14.49
C ALA A 128 31.73 -19.76 -15.74
N ILE A 129 31.01 -18.64 -15.58
CA ILE A 129 30.50 -17.84 -16.70
C ILE A 129 31.59 -16.90 -17.22
N THR A 130 32.01 -17.09 -18.47
CA THR A 130 32.88 -16.14 -19.17
C THR A 130 32.06 -15.16 -20.01
N GLY A 131 32.40 -13.87 -19.99
CA GLY A 131 31.73 -12.84 -20.80
C GLY A 131 31.03 -11.80 -19.94
N THR A 132 29.70 -11.86 -19.84
CA THR A 132 28.86 -10.91 -19.09
C THR A 132 28.10 -11.61 -17.95
N PRO A 133 28.77 -12.10 -16.88
CA PRO A 133 28.11 -12.78 -15.77
C PRO A 133 27.06 -11.91 -15.08
N LYS A 134 26.09 -12.56 -14.41
CA LYS A 134 25.08 -11.88 -13.58
C LYS A 134 25.42 -12.08 -12.12
N ALA A 135 25.55 -10.97 -11.40
CA ALA A 135 25.84 -10.98 -9.97
C ALA A 135 24.59 -10.58 -9.17
N ILE A 136 24.45 -11.11 -7.97
CA ILE A 136 23.56 -10.55 -6.93
C ILE A 136 24.39 -10.31 -5.69
N PHE A 137 24.37 -9.08 -5.19
CA PHE A 137 24.99 -8.63 -3.96
C PHE A 137 23.91 -8.37 -2.90
N PHE A 138 24.21 -8.62 -1.63
CA PHE A 138 23.27 -8.45 -0.52
C PHE A 138 24.00 -8.03 0.76
N LYS A 139 23.40 -7.17 1.60
CA LYS A 139 24.05 -6.74 2.85
C LYS A 139 24.19 -7.90 3.83
N ASN A 140 25.42 -8.22 4.24
CA ASN A 140 25.67 -9.26 5.26
C ASN A 140 25.11 -8.89 6.64
N SER A 141 24.91 -7.59 6.93
CA SER A 141 24.27 -7.15 8.18
C SER A 141 22.79 -7.57 8.26
N ARG A 142 22.10 -7.67 7.12
CA ARG A 142 20.68 -7.97 7.02
C ARG A 142 20.38 -9.40 6.57
N PHE A 143 21.10 -9.92 5.59
CA PHE A 143 20.76 -11.20 4.98
C PHE A 143 21.76 -12.32 5.30
N THR A 144 21.25 -13.56 5.29
CA THR A 144 22.03 -14.80 5.23
C THR A 144 21.71 -15.53 3.93
N LEU A 145 22.72 -15.84 3.13
CA LEU A 145 22.57 -16.68 1.94
C LEU A 145 22.31 -18.14 2.36
N ASN A 146 21.19 -18.71 1.93
CA ASN A 146 20.84 -20.12 2.18
C ASN A 146 21.22 -21.01 1.00
N SER A 147 20.96 -20.55 -0.21
CA SER A 147 21.15 -21.28 -1.46
C SER A 147 21.22 -20.29 -2.62
N SER A 148 21.80 -20.71 -3.74
CA SER A 148 22.00 -19.88 -4.93
C SER A 148 22.29 -20.74 -6.14
N GLY A 149 22.20 -20.14 -7.33
CA GLY A 149 22.63 -20.80 -8.54
C GLY A 149 22.51 -19.92 -9.78
N THR A 150 23.07 -20.45 -10.86
CA THR A 150 22.90 -19.98 -12.23
C THR A 150 21.82 -20.80 -12.92
N LEU A 151 21.07 -20.15 -13.82
CA LEU A 151 20.22 -20.78 -14.80
C LEU A 151 20.76 -20.43 -16.19
N ASP A 152 21.04 -21.45 -16.98
CA ASP A 152 21.11 -21.33 -18.44
C ASP A 152 19.69 -21.08 -18.95
N ILE A 153 19.50 -19.99 -19.68
CA ILE A 153 18.20 -19.57 -20.23
C ILE A 153 18.27 -19.34 -21.75
N GLY A 154 19.35 -19.72 -22.42
CA GLY A 154 19.50 -19.55 -23.87
C GLY A 154 20.96 -19.63 -24.33
N PRO A 155 21.23 -19.62 -25.64
CA PRO A 155 22.53 -19.96 -26.22
C PRO A 155 23.74 -19.23 -25.62
N THR A 156 23.53 -18.00 -25.14
CA THR A 156 24.52 -17.16 -24.44
C THR A 156 23.94 -16.43 -23.23
N ASN A 157 22.67 -16.67 -22.88
CA ASN A 157 21.93 -15.90 -21.87
C ASN A 157 21.86 -16.67 -20.55
N THR A 158 22.13 -15.99 -19.45
CA THR A 158 22.10 -16.56 -18.10
C THR A 158 21.31 -15.69 -17.13
N SER A 159 20.68 -16.35 -16.17
CA SER A 159 20.11 -15.73 -14.97
C SER A 159 20.83 -16.25 -13.73
N THR A 160 20.84 -15.44 -12.68
CA THR A 160 21.34 -15.77 -11.35
C THR A 160 20.21 -15.70 -10.34
N TRP A 161 20.17 -16.60 -9.35
CA TRP A 161 19.21 -16.55 -8.24
C TRP A 161 19.87 -16.82 -6.90
N VAL A 162 19.25 -16.29 -5.83
CA VAL A 162 19.61 -16.51 -4.43
C VAL A 162 18.35 -16.75 -3.60
N ILE A 163 18.48 -17.55 -2.53
CA ILE A 163 17.54 -17.60 -1.42
C ILE A 163 18.20 -16.94 -0.22
N LEU A 164 17.64 -15.81 0.22
CA LEU A 164 18.11 -15.05 1.38
C LEU A 164 17.14 -15.22 2.55
N THR A 165 17.67 -15.42 3.75
CA THR A 165 16.92 -15.20 5.01
C THR A 165 17.20 -13.79 5.48
N ASP A 166 16.16 -13.00 5.71
CA ASP A 166 16.28 -11.72 6.41
C ASP A 166 16.47 -11.97 7.91
N LYS A 167 17.40 -11.25 8.53
CA LYS A 167 17.71 -11.35 9.96
C LYS A 167 16.76 -10.52 10.82
N THR A 168 15.95 -9.63 10.22
CA THR A 168 14.99 -8.82 10.98
C THR A 168 13.76 -9.62 11.43
N ASP A 169 13.29 -10.56 10.61
CA ASP A 169 12.04 -11.32 10.83
C ASP A 169 12.17 -12.84 10.56
N SER A 170 13.35 -13.32 10.12
CA SER A 170 13.60 -14.70 9.67
C SER A 170 12.87 -15.14 8.39
N GLN A 171 12.18 -14.23 7.69
CA GLN A 171 11.51 -14.52 6.42
C GLN A 171 12.54 -14.88 5.34
N LYS A 172 12.17 -15.81 4.46
CA LYS A 172 12.97 -16.18 3.29
C LYS A 172 12.40 -15.60 2.01
N TYR A 173 13.28 -15.15 1.13
CA TYR A 173 12.95 -14.57 -0.17
C TYR A 173 13.72 -15.28 -1.28
N PHE A 174 13.05 -15.56 -2.40
CA PHE A 174 13.71 -15.97 -3.64
C PHE A 174 13.94 -14.72 -4.49
N ILE A 175 15.19 -14.44 -4.86
CA ILE A 175 15.54 -13.24 -5.63
C ILE A 175 16.32 -13.65 -6.87
N SER A 176 15.92 -13.17 -8.06
CA SER A 176 16.56 -13.53 -9.33
C SER A 176 16.87 -12.31 -10.21
N ASN A 177 18.05 -12.32 -10.80
CA ASN A 177 18.59 -11.32 -11.72
C ASN A 177 18.84 -11.97 -13.11
N SER A 178 18.41 -11.33 -14.20
CA SER A 178 18.56 -11.85 -15.57
C SER A 178 18.99 -10.76 -16.57
N HIS A 179 19.54 -11.19 -17.72
CA HIS A 179 19.64 -10.36 -18.93
C HIS A 179 19.25 -11.20 -20.16
N TRP A 180 18.25 -10.74 -20.91
CA TRP A 180 17.74 -11.44 -22.11
C TRP A 180 18.32 -10.87 -23.42
N GLN A 181 18.13 -11.61 -24.52
CA GLN A 181 18.68 -11.27 -25.83
C GLN A 181 18.23 -9.90 -26.38
N PHE A 182 19.19 -9.07 -26.81
CA PHE A 182 18.92 -7.72 -27.28
C PHE A 182 18.26 -7.66 -28.68
N ASP A 183 18.78 -8.42 -29.64
CA ASP A 183 18.42 -8.31 -31.07
C ASP A 183 17.29 -9.23 -31.56
N SER A 184 16.91 -10.25 -30.80
CA SER A 184 15.99 -11.30 -31.25
C SER A 184 14.86 -11.57 -30.25
N GLN A 185 13.64 -11.17 -30.63
CA GLN A 185 12.44 -11.44 -29.82
C GLN A 185 12.17 -12.94 -29.66
N ALA A 186 12.44 -13.76 -30.68
CA ALA A 186 12.25 -15.20 -30.58
C ALA A 186 13.14 -15.80 -29.47
N VAL A 187 14.40 -15.36 -29.39
CA VAL A 187 15.30 -15.79 -28.31
C VAL A 187 14.87 -15.20 -26.96
N ARG A 188 14.32 -13.98 -26.89
CA ARG A 188 13.73 -13.48 -25.63
C ARG A 188 12.53 -14.28 -25.16
N ILE A 189 11.69 -14.78 -26.06
CA ILE A 189 10.58 -15.68 -25.74
C ILE A 189 11.13 -16.99 -25.17
N ASP A 190 12.18 -17.55 -25.76
CA ASP A 190 12.87 -18.73 -25.22
C ASP A 190 13.52 -18.43 -23.85
N ASN A 191 14.17 -17.27 -23.67
CA ASN A 191 14.73 -16.81 -22.40
C ASN A 191 13.65 -16.71 -21.31
N ALA A 192 12.51 -16.11 -21.62
CA ALA A 192 11.39 -15.98 -20.69
C ALA A 192 10.85 -17.36 -20.27
N ASN A 193 10.60 -18.26 -21.23
CA ASN A 193 10.13 -19.62 -20.95
C ASN A 193 11.12 -20.41 -20.08
N ALA A 194 12.41 -20.41 -20.44
CA ALA A 194 13.45 -21.11 -19.71
C ALA A 194 13.66 -20.55 -18.30
N TRP A 195 13.62 -19.21 -18.14
CA TRP A 195 13.77 -18.58 -16.84
C TRP A 195 12.57 -18.83 -15.93
N VAL A 196 11.34 -18.71 -16.43
CA VAL A 196 10.11 -19.05 -15.68
C VAL A 196 10.16 -20.50 -15.20
N ALA A 197 10.50 -21.44 -16.09
CA ALA A 197 10.64 -22.86 -15.74
C ALA A 197 11.75 -23.08 -14.69
N GLY A 198 12.88 -22.39 -14.83
CA GLY A 198 14.00 -22.43 -13.89
C GLY A 198 13.64 -21.88 -12.50
N VAL A 199 13.02 -20.70 -12.41
CA VAL A 199 12.55 -20.10 -11.15
C VAL A 199 11.56 -21.04 -10.46
N ASN A 200 10.56 -21.56 -11.18
CA ASN A 200 9.59 -22.51 -10.61
C ASN A 200 10.25 -23.85 -10.19
N GLN A 201 11.29 -24.31 -10.87
CA GLN A 201 12.05 -25.50 -10.45
C GLN A 201 12.90 -25.25 -9.19
N LYS A 202 13.43 -24.04 -8.97
CA LYS A 202 14.31 -23.73 -7.83
C LYS A 202 13.56 -23.18 -6.61
N ASN A 203 12.46 -22.45 -6.80
CA ASN A 203 11.63 -21.92 -5.72
C ASN A 203 10.61 -22.95 -5.21
N THR A 204 11.06 -24.16 -4.85
CA THR A 204 10.20 -25.29 -4.47
C THR A 204 9.38 -25.07 -3.20
N GLN A 205 9.69 -24.03 -2.43
CA GLN A 205 8.97 -23.64 -1.20
C GLN A 205 7.92 -22.54 -1.45
N ASN A 206 7.75 -22.07 -2.69
CA ASN A 206 6.92 -20.91 -3.04
C ASN A 206 7.24 -19.68 -2.18
N LEU A 207 8.53 -19.41 -1.97
CA LEU A 207 8.99 -18.24 -1.22
C LEU A 207 8.57 -16.95 -1.95
N PRO A 208 8.24 -15.88 -1.21
CA PRO A 208 8.01 -14.57 -1.79
C PRO A 208 9.14 -14.18 -2.75
N LEU A 209 8.75 -13.73 -3.93
CA LEU A 209 9.60 -13.69 -5.12
C LEU A 209 9.84 -12.25 -5.56
N ILE A 210 11.11 -11.91 -5.81
CA ILE A 210 11.51 -10.66 -6.48
C ILE A 210 12.35 -11.02 -7.71
N VAL A 211 11.95 -10.54 -8.88
CA VAL A 211 12.68 -10.74 -10.14
C VAL A 211 12.94 -9.41 -10.83
N PHE A 212 14.17 -9.22 -11.28
CA PHE A 212 14.60 -7.98 -11.90
C PHE A 212 15.68 -8.22 -12.96
N GLY A 213 15.97 -7.20 -13.75
CA GLY A 213 17.03 -7.23 -14.74
C GLY A 213 16.73 -6.38 -15.97
N ASP A 214 17.65 -6.45 -16.92
CA ASP A 214 17.48 -5.91 -18.27
C ASP A 214 16.89 -6.99 -19.17
N PHE A 215 15.64 -6.85 -19.54
CA PHE A 215 14.94 -7.87 -20.32
C PHE A 215 14.96 -7.56 -21.83
N ASN A 216 15.60 -6.46 -22.26
CA ASN A 216 15.58 -5.99 -23.65
C ASN A 216 14.17 -5.97 -24.29
N ALA A 217 13.16 -5.79 -23.45
CA ALA A 217 11.76 -5.96 -23.80
C ALA A 217 10.91 -4.87 -23.15
N VAL A 218 10.08 -4.21 -23.96
CA VAL A 218 9.20 -3.10 -23.57
C VAL A 218 7.85 -3.61 -23.06
N PRO A 219 7.03 -2.79 -22.37
CA PRO A 219 5.68 -3.17 -21.97
C PRO A 219 4.84 -3.73 -23.13
N GLY A 220 4.04 -4.75 -22.84
CA GLY A 220 3.12 -5.37 -23.80
C GLY A 220 3.70 -6.43 -24.73
N THR A 221 5.01 -6.70 -24.72
CA THR A 221 5.57 -7.78 -25.55
C THR A 221 5.27 -9.18 -25.00
N THR A 222 5.27 -10.18 -25.87
CA THR A 222 4.95 -11.59 -25.56
C THR A 222 5.83 -12.15 -24.45
N GLU A 223 7.13 -11.89 -24.49
CA GLU A 223 8.10 -12.35 -23.50
C GLU A 223 7.85 -11.79 -22.09
N ILE A 224 7.38 -10.53 -21.98
CA ILE A 224 6.94 -9.94 -20.71
C ILE A 224 5.61 -10.53 -20.24
N GLY A 225 4.70 -10.85 -21.17
CA GLY A 225 3.46 -11.57 -20.87
C GLY A 225 3.70 -12.98 -20.31
N ILE A 226 4.68 -13.71 -20.86
CA ILE A 226 5.12 -15.03 -20.36
C ILE A 226 5.66 -14.91 -18.93
N LEU A 227 6.53 -13.93 -18.65
CA LEU A 227 7.07 -13.72 -17.31
C LEU A 227 5.96 -13.41 -16.28
N LYS A 228 5.07 -12.45 -16.59
CA LYS A 228 4.00 -12.02 -15.67
C LYS A 228 3.00 -13.13 -15.38
N SER A 229 2.60 -13.90 -16.40
CA SER A 229 1.65 -15.00 -16.22
C SER A 229 2.29 -16.24 -15.58
N GLY A 230 3.54 -16.55 -15.91
CA GLY A 230 4.26 -17.74 -15.43
C GLY A 230 4.76 -17.68 -13.99
N LEU A 231 4.86 -16.47 -13.41
CA LEU A 231 5.31 -16.24 -12.03
C LEU A 231 4.31 -15.40 -11.17
N ASP A 232 3.16 -14.99 -11.72
CA ASP A 232 2.20 -14.03 -11.12
C ASP A 232 2.87 -12.76 -10.56
N VAL A 233 3.76 -12.17 -11.36
CA VAL A 233 4.57 -10.99 -10.97
C VAL A 233 4.00 -9.67 -11.49
N VAL A 234 4.21 -8.61 -10.71
CA VAL A 234 3.75 -7.24 -10.97
C VAL A 234 4.94 -6.29 -10.93
N ASP A 235 5.02 -5.35 -11.87
CA ASP A 235 6.10 -4.35 -11.90
C ASP A 235 5.85 -3.20 -10.90
N ALA A 236 6.86 -2.92 -10.07
CA ALA A 236 6.87 -1.75 -9.18
C ALA A 236 7.09 -0.44 -9.95
N LEU A 237 7.64 -0.49 -11.17
CA LEU A 237 7.83 0.66 -12.07
C LEU A 237 6.59 0.96 -12.95
N GLY A 238 5.58 0.09 -12.94
CA GLY A 238 4.33 0.25 -13.69
C GLY A 238 4.23 -0.65 -14.93
N ASP A 239 3.09 -1.33 -15.09
CA ASP A 239 2.94 -2.42 -16.06
C ASP A 239 2.57 -1.98 -17.49
N SER A 240 2.04 -0.77 -17.70
CA SER A 240 1.49 -0.29 -18.98
C SER A 240 2.40 0.69 -19.71
N ASP A 241 2.78 1.80 -19.05
CA ASP A 241 3.69 2.84 -19.56
C ASP A 241 4.55 3.34 -18.39
N GLY A 242 5.63 2.61 -18.08
CA GLY A 242 6.63 3.07 -17.11
C GLY A 242 7.64 4.04 -17.76
N GLU A 243 8.30 4.88 -16.96
CA GLU A 243 9.34 5.76 -17.49
C GLU A 243 10.48 4.96 -18.17
N PRO A 244 11.09 5.50 -19.24
CA PRO A 244 12.26 4.87 -19.87
C PRO A 244 13.44 4.69 -18.93
N THR A 245 14.12 3.55 -19.06
CA THR A 245 15.28 3.15 -18.27
C THR A 245 16.57 3.18 -19.10
N PHE A 246 16.48 2.92 -20.41
CA PHE A 246 17.59 3.01 -21.35
C PHE A 246 17.67 4.41 -21.99
N HIS A 247 18.88 4.99 -22.01
CA HIS A 247 19.14 6.33 -22.56
C HIS A 247 20.29 6.38 -23.57
N GLY A 248 21.03 5.28 -23.79
CA GLY A 248 22.00 5.16 -24.89
C GLY A 248 23.10 6.22 -24.84
N TRP A 249 23.62 6.50 -23.64
CA TRP A 249 24.56 7.61 -23.35
C TRP A 249 24.02 9.04 -23.55
N THR A 250 22.75 9.21 -23.93
CA THR A 250 22.13 10.54 -24.07
C THR A 250 21.48 10.99 -22.75
N ALA A 251 21.08 12.26 -22.65
CA ALA A 251 20.29 12.77 -21.52
C ALA A 251 18.80 12.34 -21.55
N THR A 252 18.37 11.65 -22.61
CA THR A 252 16.96 11.42 -22.93
C THR A 252 16.69 9.93 -22.99
N GLY A 253 15.75 9.47 -22.16
CA GLY A 253 15.35 8.07 -22.14
C GLY A 253 14.55 7.72 -23.39
N THR A 254 14.75 6.51 -23.92
CA THR A 254 14.10 6.03 -25.14
C THR A 254 13.15 4.86 -24.89
N ASN A 255 13.57 3.88 -24.11
CA ASN A 255 12.81 2.65 -23.86
C ASN A 255 12.88 2.24 -22.38
N LYS A 256 11.82 1.60 -21.89
CA LYS A 256 11.83 0.86 -20.62
C LYS A 256 12.23 -0.58 -20.92
N LEU A 257 13.48 -0.93 -20.65
CA LEU A 257 14.04 -2.28 -20.86
C LEU A 257 14.32 -3.00 -19.53
N ASP A 258 14.52 -2.21 -18.46
CA ASP A 258 14.77 -2.69 -17.10
C ASP A 258 13.45 -2.85 -16.33
N TRP A 259 13.39 -3.90 -15.52
CA TRP A 259 12.19 -4.30 -14.79
C TRP A 259 12.51 -4.61 -13.32
N MET A 260 11.55 -4.31 -12.45
CA MET A 260 11.67 -4.51 -11.00
C MET A 260 10.33 -5.07 -10.50
N MET A 261 10.18 -6.39 -10.59
CA MET A 261 8.91 -7.08 -10.34
C MET A 261 8.96 -7.93 -9.07
N SER A 262 7.79 -8.16 -8.48
CA SER A 262 7.61 -9.14 -7.40
C SER A 262 6.34 -9.95 -7.60
N ASP A 263 6.27 -11.14 -6.99
CA ASP A 263 5.00 -11.86 -6.90
C ASP A 263 4.03 -11.15 -5.94
N ARG A 264 2.79 -11.65 -5.87
CA ARG A 264 1.76 -11.13 -4.97
C ARG A 264 1.92 -11.57 -3.50
N ASN A 265 3.03 -12.22 -3.14
CA ASN A 265 3.39 -12.45 -1.73
C ASN A 265 4.24 -11.31 -1.17
N MET A 266 4.58 -10.33 -2.02
CA MET A 266 5.15 -9.05 -1.66
C MET A 266 4.12 -7.91 -1.77
N ALA A 267 4.45 -6.78 -1.17
CA ALA A 267 3.94 -5.45 -1.47
C ALA A 267 5.15 -4.53 -1.73
N TYR A 268 4.92 -3.35 -2.31
CA TYR A 268 5.97 -2.33 -2.47
C TYR A 268 5.51 -0.99 -1.91
N THR A 269 6.45 -0.13 -1.52
CA THR A 269 6.16 1.20 -0.96
C THR A 269 6.56 2.32 -1.91
N SER A 270 7.66 2.11 -2.62
CA SER A 270 8.30 3.10 -3.48
C SER A 270 9.06 2.43 -4.63
N SER A 271 9.18 3.16 -5.73
CA SER A 271 10.06 2.81 -6.85
C SER A 271 10.63 4.07 -7.49
N LYS A 272 11.80 3.98 -8.11
CA LYS A 272 12.48 5.10 -8.79
C LYS A 272 13.44 4.64 -9.88
N ILE A 273 13.66 5.52 -10.85
CA ILE A 273 14.76 5.45 -11.82
C ILE A 273 15.84 6.45 -11.40
N ILE A 274 17.09 6.00 -11.26
CA ILE A 274 18.19 6.78 -10.70
C ILE A 274 18.95 7.46 -11.84
N LYS A 275 18.54 8.68 -12.20
CA LYS A 275 19.08 9.42 -13.36
C LYS A 275 20.37 10.23 -13.07
N THR A 276 21.05 9.93 -11.95
CA THR A 276 22.25 10.63 -11.48
C THR A 276 23.40 10.54 -12.50
N SER A 277 24.06 11.67 -12.76
CA SER A 277 25.29 11.75 -13.53
C SER A 277 26.40 12.43 -12.71
N TYR A 278 27.64 12.09 -13.01
CA TYR A 278 28.84 12.58 -12.31
C TYR A 278 29.70 13.35 -13.32
N GLY A 279 29.87 14.66 -13.10
CA GLY A 279 30.61 15.52 -14.03
C GLY A 279 30.00 15.62 -15.44
N GLY A 280 28.70 15.34 -15.59
CA GLY A 280 28.00 15.32 -16.87
C GLY A 280 27.96 13.96 -17.58
N PHE A 281 28.56 12.91 -17.01
CA PHE A 281 28.56 11.55 -17.56
C PHE A 281 27.74 10.59 -16.67
N TRP A 282 26.99 9.69 -17.30
CA TRP A 282 26.30 8.60 -16.58
C TRP A 282 27.26 7.43 -16.34
N PRO A 283 27.06 6.62 -15.28
CA PRO A 283 27.91 5.46 -15.02
C PRO A 283 27.67 4.30 -15.99
N SER A 284 26.58 4.34 -16.76
CA SER A 284 26.15 3.36 -17.78
C SER A 284 25.28 4.06 -18.84
N ASP A 285 24.85 3.35 -19.88
CA ASP A 285 23.83 3.77 -20.86
C ASP A 285 22.39 3.38 -20.46
N HIS A 286 22.26 2.62 -19.37
CA HIS A 286 21.03 2.42 -18.60
C HIS A 286 21.04 3.24 -17.31
N TRP A 287 19.86 3.68 -16.88
CA TRP A 287 19.66 4.19 -15.53
C TRP A 287 19.28 3.04 -14.57
N PRO A 288 19.95 2.92 -13.42
CA PRO A 288 19.58 1.93 -12.42
C PRO A 288 18.14 2.12 -11.95
N VAL A 289 17.42 1.01 -11.76
CA VAL A 289 16.06 1.00 -11.25
C VAL A 289 16.02 0.41 -9.85
N MET A 290 15.20 0.97 -8.97
CA MET A 290 15.14 0.58 -7.57
C MET A 290 13.70 0.55 -7.07
N ALA A 291 13.36 -0.43 -6.24
CA ALA A 291 12.10 -0.47 -5.50
C ALA A 291 12.35 -0.88 -4.04
N SER A 292 11.42 -0.49 -3.16
CA SER A 292 11.42 -0.86 -1.75
C SER A 292 10.21 -1.77 -1.50
N TYR A 293 10.45 -2.97 -0.99
CA TYR A 293 9.47 -4.03 -0.84
C TYR A 293 9.19 -4.38 0.64
N LEU A 294 8.01 -4.92 0.90
CA LEU A 294 7.56 -5.50 2.16
C LEU A 294 6.86 -6.85 1.88
N PRO A 295 6.65 -7.72 2.89
CA PRO A 295 5.66 -8.79 2.79
C PRO A 295 4.28 -8.27 2.32
N SER A 296 3.48 -9.13 1.66
CA SER A 296 2.15 -8.71 1.21
C SER A 296 1.22 -8.37 2.39
N VAL A 297 0.46 -7.28 2.27
CA VAL A 297 -0.55 -6.88 3.28
C VAL A 297 -1.65 -7.94 3.44
N PHE A 298 -2.07 -8.55 2.33
CA PHE A 298 -3.07 -9.61 2.32
C PHE A 298 -2.51 -10.93 1.74
N GLY A 299 -3.20 -12.03 2.04
CA GLY A 299 -2.93 -13.39 1.60
C GLY A 299 -3.49 -13.74 0.22
N GLY A 300 -3.59 -15.05 -0.04
CA GLY A 300 -4.23 -15.59 -1.24
C GLY A 300 -5.74 -15.33 -1.28
N ALA A 301 -6.39 -15.61 -2.42
CA ALA A 301 -7.83 -15.46 -2.53
C ALA A 301 -8.56 -16.70 -1.96
N HIS A 302 -9.52 -16.46 -1.08
CA HIS A 302 -10.52 -17.41 -0.62
C HIS A 302 -11.83 -17.08 -1.36
N VAL A 303 -12.42 -18.06 -2.05
CA VAL A 303 -13.63 -17.85 -2.85
C VAL A 303 -14.84 -18.33 -2.05
N ASP A 304 -15.83 -17.46 -1.87
CA ASP A 304 -17.12 -17.84 -1.28
C ASP A 304 -18.23 -17.85 -2.33
N ALA A 305 -18.82 -19.03 -2.51
CA ALA A 305 -19.86 -19.31 -3.50
C ALA A 305 -21.30 -19.26 -2.93
N ASN A 306 -21.47 -18.78 -1.69
CA ASN A 306 -22.76 -18.73 -1.01
C ASN A 306 -23.35 -17.30 -1.08
N GLY A 307 -24.67 -17.15 -1.19
CA GLY A 307 -25.31 -15.82 -1.22
C GLY A 307 -24.87 -14.94 -2.40
N LEU A 308 -24.65 -15.55 -3.56
CA LEU A 308 -24.14 -14.88 -4.76
C LEU A 308 -25.13 -13.86 -5.34
N SER A 309 -24.59 -12.77 -5.91
CA SER A 309 -25.41 -11.89 -6.74
C SER A 309 -24.60 -11.08 -7.76
N ALA A 310 -25.02 -11.20 -9.02
CA ALA A 310 -24.60 -10.36 -10.14
C ALA A 310 -25.50 -9.11 -10.31
N ALA A 311 -26.27 -8.72 -9.29
CA ALA A 311 -27.11 -7.53 -9.32
C ALA A 311 -26.46 -6.36 -8.56
N SER A 312 -26.29 -5.21 -9.22
CA SER A 312 -25.74 -3.98 -8.65
C SER A 312 -26.55 -3.36 -7.50
N THR A 313 -27.80 -3.80 -7.30
CA THR A 313 -28.67 -3.39 -6.18
C THR A 313 -28.49 -4.21 -4.91
N THR A 314 -27.56 -5.16 -4.89
CA THR A 314 -27.25 -6.00 -3.72
C THR A 314 -26.44 -5.21 -2.72
N ASN A 315 -26.78 -5.36 -1.44
CA ASN A 315 -26.02 -4.82 -0.32
C ASN A 315 -25.45 -5.99 0.47
N PHE A 316 -24.13 -5.98 0.67
CA PHE A 316 -23.47 -6.85 1.64
C PHE A 316 -23.08 -6.03 2.86
N TYR A 317 -23.20 -6.64 4.03
CA TYR A 317 -22.73 -6.11 5.30
C TYR A 317 -21.92 -7.21 6.01
N PHE A 318 -21.00 -6.81 6.87
CA PHE A 318 -20.16 -7.72 7.63
C PHE A 318 -20.20 -7.32 9.10
N ALA A 319 -20.71 -8.20 9.95
CA ALA A 319 -20.92 -7.93 11.37
C ALA A 319 -20.95 -9.23 12.17
N ASP A 320 -20.44 -9.24 13.39
CA ASP A 320 -20.53 -10.43 14.27
C ASP A 320 -21.93 -10.43 14.89
N VAL A 321 -22.85 -11.21 14.33
CA VAL A 321 -24.26 -11.25 14.77
C VAL A 321 -24.55 -12.44 15.68
N ASN A 322 -23.53 -13.24 15.99
CA ASN A 322 -23.65 -14.46 16.77
C ASN A 322 -22.83 -14.42 18.08
N GLY A 323 -21.78 -13.58 18.13
CA GLY A 323 -20.89 -13.35 19.26
C GLY A 323 -19.66 -14.27 19.29
N ASP A 324 -19.20 -14.81 18.14
CA ASP A 324 -18.04 -15.72 18.07
C ASP A 324 -16.71 -15.04 17.71
N GLY A 325 -16.71 -13.71 17.56
CA GLY A 325 -15.56 -12.89 17.22
C GLY A 325 -15.38 -12.64 15.72
N LYS A 326 -16.09 -13.37 14.85
CA LYS A 326 -15.95 -13.27 13.39
C LYS A 326 -17.06 -12.43 12.80
N LYS A 327 -16.75 -11.61 11.80
CA LYS A 327 -17.77 -10.88 11.05
C LYS A 327 -18.49 -11.83 10.09
N ASP A 328 -19.74 -12.13 10.40
CA ASP A 328 -20.68 -12.85 9.55
C ASP A 328 -21.08 -11.99 8.34
N LYS A 329 -21.48 -12.63 7.24
CA LYS A 329 -21.93 -11.93 6.03
C LYS A 329 -23.44 -11.80 6.02
N ILE A 330 -23.95 -10.58 5.94
CA ILE A 330 -25.38 -10.31 5.73
C ILE A 330 -25.61 -9.85 4.29
N TYR A 331 -26.51 -10.53 3.60
CA TYR A 331 -26.96 -10.23 2.25
C TYR A 331 -28.35 -9.60 2.28
N TRP A 332 -28.57 -8.50 1.56
CA TRP A 332 -29.90 -7.96 1.33
C TRP A 332 -30.09 -7.38 -0.09
N ARG A 333 -31.26 -7.64 -0.67
CA ARG A 333 -31.73 -7.02 -1.90
C ARG A 333 -33.27 -6.91 -1.86
N SER A 334 -33.80 -5.70 -2.05
CA SER A 334 -35.23 -5.41 -1.86
C SER A 334 -36.20 -6.27 -2.68
N ASN A 335 -35.79 -6.72 -3.87
CA ASN A 335 -36.57 -7.59 -4.76
C ASN A 335 -36.00 -9.03 -4.84
N PHE A 336 -35.56 -9.58 -3.71
CA PHE A 336 -35.15 -10.97 -3.55
C PHE A 336 -35.68 -11.52 -2.23
N ASP A 337 -36.24 -12.74 -2.24
CA ASP A 337 -36.77 -13.42 -1.04
C ASP A 337 -37.66 -12.51 -0.16
N ASP A 338 -38.60 -11.78 -0.79
CA ASP A 338 -39.48 -10.79 -0.16
C ASP A 338 -38.77 -9.66 0.62
N GLY A 339 -37.50 -9.39 0.30
CA GLY A 339 -36.70 -8.34 0.93
C GLY A 339 -36.22 -8.69 2.34
N LYS A 340 -36.17 -9.98 2.70
CA LYS A 340 -35.61 -10.48 3.97
C LYS A 340 -34.08 -10.36 3.97
N PRO A 341 -33.45 -9.77 4.99
CA PRO A 341 -32.02 -9.94 5.25
C PRO A 341 -31.65 -11.42 5.43
N GLN A 342 -30.49 -11.82 4.92
CA GLN A 342 -29.99 -13.19 4.97
C GLN A 342 -28.58 -13.23 5.58
N VAL A 343 -28.45 -13.84 6.76
CA VAL A 343 -27.19 -14.01 7.48
C VAL A 343 -26.54 -15.34 7.10
N PHE A 344 -25.31 -15.29 6.63
CA PHE A 344 -24.44 -16.44 6.40
C PHE A 344 -23.30 -16.35 7.43
N LEU A 345 -23.29 -17.27 8.41
CA LEU A 345 -22.29 -17.26 9.49
C LEU A 345 -20.88 -17.53 8.94
N SER A 346 -19.83 -16.93 9.51
CA SER A 346 -18.46 -17.18 9.05
C SER A 346 -17.93 -18.55 9.47
N ASN A 347 -17.31 -19.27 8.54
CA ASN A 347 -16.55 -20.48 8.85
C ASN A 347 -15.14 -20.17 9.41
N GLY A 348 -14.71 -18.91 9.41
CA GLY A 348 -13.35 -18.50 9.79
C GLY A 348 -12.26 -18.84 8.76
N ASN A 349 -12.62 -19.35 7.58
CA ASN A 349 -11.69 -19.79 6.52
C ASN A 349 -11.89 -19.05 5.19
N GLY A 350 -12.58 -17.90 5.23
CA GLY A 350 -12.89 -17.07 4.07
C GLY A 350 -14.13 -17.55 3.29
N THR A 351 -14.95 -18.43 3.88
CA THR A 351 -16.26 -18.87 3.36
C THR A 351 -17.34 -18.77 4.42
N PHE A 352 -18.61 -18.76 4.02
CA PHE A 352 -19.74 -18.61 4.93
C PHE A 352 -20.73 -19.80 4.87
N VAL A 353 -21.42 -20.08 5.98
CA VAL A 353 -22.37 -21.19 6.17
C VAL A 353 -23.60 -21.05 5.26
N SER A 354 -24.08 -22.18 4.75
CA SER A 354 -25.30 -22.27 3.93
C SER A 354 -26.17 -23.45 4.40
N PRO A 355 -27.51 -23.33 4.45
CA PRO A 355 -28.31 -22.17 4.07
C PRO A 355 -28.20 -21.02 5.07
N ALA A 356 -28.44 -19.79 4.59
CA ALA A 356 -28.52 -18.60 5.43
C ALA A 356 -29.72 -18.60 6.38
N VAL A 357 -29.55 -17.96 7.52
CA VAL A 357 -30.64 -17.58 8.43
C VAL A 357 -31.34 -16.35 7.85
N LYS A 358 -32.67 -16.38 7.80
CA LYS A 358 -33.49 -15.36 7.14
C LYS A 358 -34.27 -14.54 8.16
N HIS A 359 -34.05 -13.23 8.20
CA HIS A 359 -34.78 -12.37 9.12
C HIS A 359 -36.10 -11.87 8.50
N ALA A 360 -37.23 -12.43 8.95
CA ALA A 360 -38.54 -12.11 8.39
C ALA A 360 -39.17 -10.83 8.98
N ALA A 361 -38.88 -10.47 10.24
CA ALA A 361 -39.50 -9.31 10.89
C ALA A 361 -38.88 -7.97 10.44
N GLY A 362 -37.59 -7.98 10.09
CA GLY A 362 -36.90 -6.84 9.49
C GLY A 362 -37.12 -6.66 7.99
N ALA A 363 -37.83 -7.58 7.33
CA ALA A 363 -37.95 -7.60 5.87
C ALA A 363 -38.53 -6.30 5.27
N SER A 364 -37.94 -5.85 4.17
CA SER A 364 -38.43 -4.69 3.41
C SER A 364 -38.14 -4.81 1.92
N THR A 365 -39.15 -4.52 1.10
CA THR A 365 -39.06 -4.47 -0.37
C THR A 365 -38.84 -3.06 -0.91
N LEU A 366 -38.69 -2.05 -0.04
CA LEU A 366 -38.45 -0.66 -0.44
C LEU A 366 -36.97 -0.42 -0.73
N THR A 367 -36.65 0.21 -1.87
CA THR A 367 -35.27 0.59 -2.25
C THR A 367 -34.71 1.76 -1.43
N THR A 368 -35.57 2.48 -0.70
CA THR A 368 -35.23 3.53 0.25
C THR A 368 -34.77 3.01 1.61
N THR A 369 -34.97 1.71 1.88
CA THR A 369 -34.54 1.05 3.12
C THR A 369 -33.03 1.08 3.28
N ARG A 370 -32.55 1.31 4.50
CA ARG A 370 -31.16 1.13 4.92
C ARG A 370 -31.10 0.19 6.11
N TYR A 371 -30.15 -0.72 6.09
CA TYR A 371 -29.80 -1.58 7.21
C TYR A 371 -28.42 -1.19 7.72
N HIS A 372 -28.23 -1.29 9.02
CA HIS A 372 -26.94 -1.19 9.69
C HIS A 372 -26.87 -2.34 10.71
N TYR A 373 -25.66 -2.76 11.04
CA TYR A 373 -25.43 -3.85 11.99
C TYR A 373 -24.36 -3.41 12.98
N ALA A 374 -24.72 -3.26 14.25
CA ALA A 374 -23.84 -2.79 15.31
C ALA A 374 -24.39 -3.19 16.68
N ASP A 375 -23.51 -3.44 17.66
CA ASP A 375 -23.93 -3.77 19.02
C ASP A 375 -24.42 -2.50 19.73
N VAL A 376 -25.73 -2.30 19.83
CA VAL A 376 -26.31 -1.10 20.45
C VAL A 376 -26.77 -1.34 21.89
N ASN A 377 -26.58 -2.56 22.40
CA ASN A 377 -27.04 -2.97 23.72
C ASN A 377 -25.87 -3.33 24.69
N GLY A 378 -24.72 -3.71 24.14
CA GLY A 378 -23.48 -4.05 24.83
C GLY A 378 -23.35 -5.54 25.18
N ASP A 379 -24.01 -6.45 24.44
CA ASP A 379 -23.97 -7.90 24.67
C ASP A 379 -22.90 -8.65 23.86
N GLY A 380 -22.14 -7.93 23.03
CA GLY A 380 -21.08 -8.47 22.18
C GLY A 380 -21.54 -8.86 20.77
N LYS A 381 -22.81 -8.60 20.40
CA LYS A 381 -23.35 -8.96 19.08
C LYS A 381 -23.92 -7.75 18.36
N ALA A 382 -23.73 -7.72 17.04
CA ALA A 382 -24.29 -6.70 16.20
C ALA A 382 -25.81 -6.91 16.00
N ASP A 383 -26.61 -5.98 16.51
CA ASP A 383 -28.06 -5.90 16.33
C ASP A 383 -28.41 -5.44 14.91
N GLU A 384 -29.58 -5.83 14.37
CA GLU A 384 -30.07 -5.33 13.07
C GLU A 384 -30.81 -4.00 13.26
N ILE A 385 -30.33 -2.95 12.60
CA ILE A 385 -30.88 -1.59 12.71
C ILE A 385 -31.46 -1.16 11.35
N LEU A 386 -32.77 -0.93 11.34
CA LEU A 386 -33.57 -0.71 10.15
C LEU A 386 -34.10 0.73 10.11
N TRP A 387 -33.85 1.45 9.02
CA TRP A 387 -34.44 2.76 8.75
C TRP A 387 -34.99 2.84 7.32
N ASP A 388 -36.12 3.53 7.15
CA ASP A 388 -36.63 3.95 5.85
C ASP A 388 -37.36 5.30 6.03
N PRO A 389 -37.10 6.30 5.17
CA PRO A 389 -37.67 7.65 5.31
C PRO A 389 -39.19 7.73 5.08
N THR A 390 -39.81 6.70 4.49
CA THR A 390 -41.23 6.70 4.09
C THR A 390 -42.13 5.89 5.02
N THR A 391 -41.56 5.08 5.92
CA THR A 391 -42.30 4.20 6.83
C THR A 391 -41.99 4.52 8.30
N ASN A 392 -42.84 4.08 9.24
CA ASN A 392 -42.61 4.23 10.68
C ASN A 392 -42.32 5.68 11.14
N SER A 393 -42.85 6.67 10.40
CA SER A 393 -42.57 8.11 10.59
C SER A 393 -41.11 8.52 10.33
N GLY A 394 -40.27 7.68 9.72
CA GLY A 394 -38.85 7.94 9.49
C GLY A 394 -37.94 7.63 10.68
N ARG A 395 -38.42 6.84 11.66
CA ARG A 395 -37.64 6.48 12.86
C ARG A 395 -36.78 5.24 12.63
N THR A 396 -35.68 5.13 13.37
CA THR A 396 -34.86 3.91 13.43
C THR A 396 -35.59 2.81 14.21
N ARG A 397 -35.43 1.55 13.80
CA ARG A 397 -35.95 0.37 14.50
C ARG A 397 -34.81 -0.62 14.74
N VAL A 398 -34.69 -1.15 15.95
CA VAL A 398 -33.63 -2.11 16.32
C VAL A 398 -34.26 -3.48 16.56
N PHE A 399 -33.71 -4.52 15.95
CA PHE A 399 -34.01 -5.92 16.28
C PHE A 399 -32.77 -6.53 16.92
N LEU A 400 -32.89 -6.94 18.18
CA LEU A 400 -31.74 -7.42 18.93
C LEU A 400 -31.22 -8.74 18.35
N ALA A 401 -29.90 -8.90 18.30
CA ALA A 401 -29.25 -10.16 17.95
C ALA A 401 -29.63 -11.25 18.95
N THR A 402 -29.72 -12.49 18.49
CA THR A 402 -30.14 -13.64 19.30
C THR A 402 -29.11 -14.75 19.25
N THR A 403 -29.51 -16.00 18.99
CA THR A 403 -28.61 -17.15 18.84
C THR A 403 -28.50 -17.53 17.37
N ASN A 404 -27.32 -17.98 16.94
CA ASN A 404 -27.06 -18.50 15.60
C ASN A 404 -27.33 -17.48 14.46
N GLY A 405 -27.04 -16.19 14.67
CA GLY A 405 -27.20 -15.14 13.65
C GLY A 405 -28.63 -14.87 13.20
N ASN A 406 -29.57 -14.89 14.15
CA ASN A 406 -30.95 -14.43 13.94
C ASN A 406 -31.24 -13.22 14.84
N PHE A 407 -32.30 -12.47 14.54
CA PHE A 407 -32.71 -11.28 15.32
C PHE A 407 -34.09 -11.44 15.98
N SER A 408 -34.43 -10.54 16.90
CA SER A 408 -35.72 -10.53 17.58
C SER A 408 -36.88 -10.32 16.60
N THR A 409 -38.03 -10.97 16.82
CA THR A 409 -39.22 -10.79 15.95
C THR A 409 -39.98 -9.49 16.22
N THR A 410 -39.66 -8.79 17.30
CA THR A 410 -40.24 -7.51 17.68
C THR A 410 -39.15 -6.45 17.65
N ALA A 411 -39.45 -5.31 17.02
CA ALA A 411 -38.56 -4.18 16.95
C ALA A 411 -38.65 -3.30 18.22
N ILE A 412 -37.54 -2.71 18.59
CA ILE A 412 -37.45 -1.58 19.51
C ILE A 412 -37.56 -0.30 18.67
N GLU A 413 -38.68 0.40 18.82
CA GLU A 413 -38.99 1.63 18.10
C GLU A 413 -38.21 2.81 18.72
N ASN A 414 -37.29 3.40 17.95
CA ASN A 414 -36.38 4.45 18.43
C ASN A 414 -36.74 5.83 17.80
N PRO A 415 -37.63 6.63 18.41
CA PRO A 415 -38.09 7.92 17.87
C PRO A 415 -37.02 9.04 17.90
N GLU A 416 -35.98 8.91 18.70
CA GLU A 416 -34.87 9.87 18.81
C GLU A 416 -34.18 10.04 17.45
N GLY A 417 -33.94 11.28 17.02
CA GLY A 417 -33.30 11.54 15.73
C GLY A 417 -34.09 11.12 14.48
N THR A 418 -35.40 10.84 14.60
CA THR A 418 -36.31 10.53 13.48
C THR A 418 -36.16 11.49 12.30
N SER A 419 -36.17 10.96 11.07
CA SER A 419 -36.19 11.77 9.85
C SER A 419 -36.84 11.07 8.67
N ALA A 420 -37.73 11.80 7.99
CA ALA A 420 -38.31 11.44 6.69
C ALA A 420 -37.49 11.98 5.49
N GLY A 421 -36.34 12.63 5.74
CA GLY A 421 -35.48 13.15 4.67
C GLY A 421 -34.68 12.03 4.01
N SER A 422 -34.88 11.79 2.71
CA SER A 422 -34.20 10.74 1.95
C SER A 422 -32.67 10.91 1.81
N THR A 423 -32.14 12.08 2.13
CA THR A 423 -30.70 12.40 2.19
C THR A 423 -30.10 12.27 3.60
N THR A 424 -30.87 11.78 4.57
CA THR A 424 -30.38 11.52 5.92
C THR A 424 -29.46 10.31 5.92
N VAL A 425 -28.35 10.41 6.66
CA VAL A 425 -27.41 9.32 6.87
C VAL A 425 -27.37 9.02 8.37
N TYR A 426 -27.43 7.73 8.72
CA TYR A 426 -27.15 7.23 10.06
C TYR A 426 -25.85 6.44 10.04
N HIS A 427 -25.07 6.58 11.10
CA HIS A 427 -23.96 5.69 11.43
C HIS A 427 -24.14 5.19 12.86
N PHE A 428 -23.51 4.08 13.18
CA PHE A 428 -23.55 3.46 14.50
C PHE A 428 -22.13 3.05 14.86
N ALA A 429 -21.58 3.65 15.92
CA ALA A 429 -20.21 3.42 16.36
C ALA A 429 -20.06 3.86 17.83
N ASP A 430 -19.22 3.19 18.60
CA ASP A 430 -18.97 3.57 19.99
C ASP A 430 -18.06 4.79 20.03
N VAL A 431 -18.65 5.99 20.15
CA VAL A 431 -17.87 7.24 20.20
C VAL A 431 -17.51 7.65 21.63
N ASN A 432 -18.08 7.00 22.65
CA ASN A 432 -17.87 7.37 24.05
C ASN A 432 -16.91 6.41 24.79
N GLY A 433 -16.75 5.18 24.30
CA GLY A 433 -15.91 4.12 24.84
C GLY A 433 -16.60 3.25 25.88
N ASP A 434 -17.95 3.14 25.87
CA ASP A 434 -18.74 2.34 26.83
C ASP A 434 -19.12 0.93 26.34
N GLY A 435 -18.61 0.54 25.17
CA GLY A 435 -18.85 -0.76 24.54
C GLY A 435 -20.14 -0.85 23.71
N LYS A 436 -20.85 0.27 23.47
CA LYS A 436 -22.08 0.30 22.65
C LYS A 436 -21.97 1.26 21.48
N ALA A 437 -22.52 0.86 20.35
CA ALA A 437 -22.59 1.69 19.16
C ALA A 437 -23.66 2.80 19.29
N ASP A 438 -23.20 4.04 19.47
CA ASP A 438 -24.04 5.23 19.54
C ASP A 438 -24.65 5.56 18.17
N LYS A 439 -25.89 6.07 18.16
CA LYS A 439 -26.54 6.51 16.91
C LYS A 439 -26.06 7.90 16.52
N ILE A 440 -25.43 8.00 15.36
CA ILE A 440 -24.94 9.26 14.80
C ILE A 440 -25.79 9.64 13.59
N TYR A 441 -26.45 10.79 13.67
CA TYR A 441 -27.31 11.36 12.64
C TYR A 441 -26.56 12.46 11.87
N TRP A 442 -26.72 12.49 10.54
CA TRP A 442 -26.33 13.63 9.73
C TRP A 442 -27.30 13.88 8.57
N ASN A 443 -27.53 15.16 8.24
CA ASN A 443 -28.16 15.58 6.99
C ASN A 443 -27.65 16.98 6.60
N ALA A 444 -27.14 17.12 5.37
CA ALA A 444 -26.54 18.35 4.84
C ALA A 444 -27.41 19.62 4.98
N THR A 445 -28.74 19.50 4.99
CA THR A 445 -29.67 20.65 5.05
C THR A 445 -30.24 20.91 6.44
N PHE A 446 -29.85 20.12 7.44
CA PHE A 446 -30.34 20.22 8.82
C PHE A 446 -29.22 20.61 9.80
N ASP A 447 -29.55 21.37 10.84
CA ASP A 447 -28.63 21.80 11.90
C ASP A 447 -27.25 22.30 11.40
N SER A 448 -27.27 23.08 10.31
CA SER A 448 -26.06 23.57 9.62
C SER A 448 -25.05 22.46 9.24
N GLY A 449 -25.53 21.25 8.95
CA GLY A 449 -24.70 20.12 8.54
C GLY A 449 -23.94 19.44 9.67
N ARG A 450 -24.32 19.69 10.94
CA ARG A 450 -23.70 19.06 12.12
C ARG A 450 -24.08 17.59 12.25
N THR A 451 -23.16 16.82 12.82
CA THR A 451 -23.42 15.45 13.28
C THR A 451 -24.08 15.50 14.66
N ARG A 452 -25.15 14.74 14.86
CA ARG A 452 -25.86 14.60 16.15
C ARG A 452 -25.69 13.20 16.70
N VAL A 453 -25.14 13.08 17.90
CA VAL A 453 -24.93 11.81 18.60
C VAL A 453 -26.05 11.60 19.61
N TYR A 454 -26.67 10.41 19.58
CA TYR A 454 -27.63 9.94 20.56
C TYR A 454 -27.04 8.69 21.21
N LEU A 455 -26.62 8.81 22.47
CA LEU A 455 -25.89 7.73 23.15
C LEU A 455 -26.76 6.47 23.31
N ALA A 456 -26.17 5.31 23.12
CA ALA A 456 -26.82 4.02 23.26
C ALA A 456 -27.19 3.71 24.73
N THR A 457 -28.12 2.78 24.92
CA THR A 457 -28.56 2.30 26.24
C THR A 457 -28.67 0.78 26.20
N SER A 458 -28.48 0.11 27.35
CA SER A 458 -28.38 -1.35 27.47
C SER A 458 -29.61 -2.18 27.05
N ASN A 459 -30.64 -1.56 26.48
CA ASN A 459 -31.85 -2.22 25.96
C ASN A 459 -32.08 -1.90 24.47
N GLY A 460 -31.05 -1.56 23.69
CA GLY A 460 -31.17 -1.20 22.27
C GLY A 460 -32.00 0.06 21.98
N ASN A 461 -32.08 0.96 22.97
CA ASN A 461 -32.69 2.29 22.83
C ASN A 461 -31.60 3.37 22.82
N PHE A 462 -31.89 4.55 22.30
CA PHE A 462 -30.98 5.70 22.36
C PHE A 462 -31.48 6.80 23.30
N SER A 463 -30.55 7.53 23.92
CA SER A 463 -30.84 8.66 24.80
C SER A 463 -31.54 9.80 24.05
N SER A 464 -32.54 10.41 24.67
CA SER A 464 -33.18 11.63 24.18
C SER A 464 -32.32 12.88 24.38
N THR A 465 -31.24 12.78 25.17
CA THR A 465 -30.20 13.81 25.23
C THR A 465 -29.30 13.66 24.02
N VAL A 466 -29.20 14.73 23.22
CA VAL A 466 -28.42 14.76 21.97
C VAL A 466 -27.19 15.64 22.12
N VAL A 467 -26.05 15.17 21.63
CA VAL A 467 -24.79 15.91 21.57
C VAL A 467 -24.51 16.33 20.13
N ALA A 468 -24.13 17.60 19.93
CA ALA A 468 -24.06 18.22 18.59
C ALA A 468 -22.91 19.25 18.49
N GLY A 469 -21.69 18.76 18.28
CA GLY A 469 -20.52 19.59 18.03
C GLY A 469 -20.57 20.30 16.67
N SER A 470 -19.90 21.46 16.54
CA SER A 470 -19.72 22.13 15.24
C SER A 470 -18.54 21.61 14.42
N GLU A 471 -17.58 20.94 15.08
CA GLU A 471 -16.40 20.38 14.42
C GLU A 471 -16.77 19.27 13.42
N GLY A 472 -16.18 19.35 12.23
CA GLY A 472 -16.48 18.43 11.13
C GLY A 472 -17.94 18.48 10.62
N ALA A 473 -18.63 19.61 10.79
CA ALA A 473 -19.91 19.83 10.13
C ALA A 473 -19.74 20.00 8.61
N SER A 474 -20.69 19.49 7.81
CA SER A 474 -20.73 19.68 6.36
C SER A 474 -22.16 19.90 5.88
N THR A 475 -22.38 20.98 5.13
CA THR A 475 -23.62 21.25 4.38
C THR A 475 -23.55 20.78 2.93
N THR A 476 -22.48 20.08 2.54
CA THR A 476 -22.30 19.56 1.17
C THR A 476 -22.94 18.18 1.07
N GLY A 477 -24.01 18.07 0.27
CA GLY A 477 -24.62 16.78 -0.06
C GLY A 477 -23.62 15.84 -0.74
N GLY A 478 -23.64 14.56 -0.38
CA GLY A 478 -22.64 13.58 -0.83
C GLY A 478 -21.36 13.52 0.00
N THR A 479 -21.23 14.33 1.06
CA THR A 479 -20.16 14.14 2.07
C THR A 479 -20.26 12.74 2.68
N THR A 480 -19.15 12.01 2.65
CA THR A 480 -19.04 10.69 3.29
C THR A 480 -18.46 10.86 4.68
N PHE A 481 -19.09 10.21 5.66
CA PHE A 481 -18.56 10.09 7.02
C PHE A 481 -18.15 8.65 7.29
N TYR A 482 -17.11 8.48 8.11
CA TYR A 482 -16.68 7.21 8.67
C TYR A 482 -16.48 7.41 10.18
N TYR A 483 -16.64 6.35 10.95
CA TYR A 483 -16.44 6.35 12.40
C TYR A 483 -15.64 5.11 12.75
N GLN A 484 -14.38 5.28 13.15
CA GLN A 484 -13.43 4.21 13.46
C GLN A 484 -12.36 4.75 14.41
N ASP A 485 -11.83 3.91 15.30
CA ASP A 485 -10.72 4.30 16.18
C ASP A 485 -9.42 4.45 15.38
N ILE A 486 -9.02 5.69 15.07
CA ILE A 486 -7.78 5.98 14.32
C ILE A 486 -6.59 6.09 15.28
N ASN A 487 -6.85 6.39 16.55
CA ASN A 487 -5.85 6.81 17.52
C ASN A 487 -5.48 5.72 18.56
N GLY A 488 -6.23 4.62 18.60
CA GLY A 488 -6.07 3.47 19.49
C GLY A 488 -6.50 3.72 20.93
N ASP A 489 -7.49 4.59 21.18
CA ASP A 489 -8.00 4.88 22.54
C ASP A 489 -9.28 4.12 22.92
N GLY A 490 -9.81 3.29 22.00
CA GLY A 490 -11.04 2.52 22.16
C GLY A 490 -12.31 3.26 21.76
N ARG A 491 -12.22 4.44 21.13
CA ARG A 491 -13.37 5.25 20.70
C ARG A 491 -13.35 5.46 19.19
N ALA A 492 -14.52 5.46 18.57
CA ALA A 492 -14.65 5.74 17.15
C ALA A 492 -14.45 7.24 16.84
N ASP A 493 -13.31 7.58 16.26
CA ASP A 493 -13.02 8.90 15.71
C ASP A 493 -13.84 9.18 14.45
N LYS A 494 -14.21 10.44 14.23
CA LYS A 494 -14.97 10.86 13.04
C LYS A 494 -14.03 11.22 11.90
N ILE A 495 -14.28 10.65 10.72
CA ILE A 495 -13.61 11.04 9.47
C ILE A 495 -14.64 11.62 8.49
N LEU A 496 -14.32 12.76 7.89
CA LEU A 496 -15.11 13.44 6.86
C LEU A 496 -14.33 13.44 5.55
N TRP A 497 -14.95 12.99 4.45
CA TRP A 497 -14.40 13.15 3.10
C TRP A 497 -15.44 13.62 2.09
N HIS A 498 -15.02 14.54 1.21
CA HIS A 498 -15.74 14.91 0.00
C HIS A 498 -14.72 15.41 -1.04
N PRO A 499 -14.76 14.96 -2.31
CA PRO A 499 -13.73 15.26 -3.30
C PRO A 499 -13.57 16.77 -3.59
N ALA A 500 -14.65 17.55 -3.49
CA ALA A 500 -14.61 19.01 -3.68
C ALA A 500 -14.29 19.82 -2.41
N LEU A 501 -14.09 19.20 -1.24
CA LEU A 501 -13.75 19.87 0.01
C LEU A 501 -12.30 19.59 0.43
N ASN A 502 -11.69 20.49 1.20
CA ASN A 502 -10.38 20.29 1.85
C ASN A 502 -9.26 19.78 0.92
N SER A 503 -9.28 20.19 -0.36
CA SER A 503 -8.38 19.68 -1.41
C SER A 503 -8.36 18.14 -1.53
N GLY A 504 -9.49 17.49 -1.26
CA GLY A 504 -9.63 16.04 -1.33
C GLY A 504 -9.06 15.28 -0.12
N LYS A 505 -8.69 15.97 0.97
CA LYS A 505 -8.27 15.33 2.23
C LYS A 505 -9.44 14.64 2.93
N ALA A 506 -9.17 13.48 3.49
CA ALA A 506 -10.02 12.89 4.53
C ALA A 506 -9.64 13.57 5.86
N MET A 507 -10.54 14.39 6.39
CA MET A 507 -10.34 15.15 7.61
C MET A 507 -10.73 14.32 8.82
N VAL A 508 -9.85 14.22 9.81
CA VAL A 508 -10.04 13.39 11.02
C VAL A 508 -10.29 14.28 12.23
N TYR A 509 -11.29 13.90 13.03
CA TYR A 509 -11.69 14.54 14.27
C TYR A 509 -11.76 13.45 15.34
N LEU A 510 -10.85 13.51 16.31
CA LEU A 510 -10.74 12.51 17.37
C LEU A 510 -11.91 12.62 18.35
N SER A 511 -12.39 11.51 18.89
CA SER A 511 -13.52 11.56 19.84
C SER A 511 -13.11 12.08 21.21
N ASP A 512 -13.85 13.08 21.72
CA ASP A 512 -13.63 13.60 23.07
C ASP A 512 -14.20 12.64 24.16
N GLY A 513 -15.05 11.69 23.76
CA GLY A 513 -15.66 10.66 24.62
C GLY A 513 -17.02 11.03 25.22
N ASP A 514 -17.57 12.19 24.87
CA ASP A 514 -18.92 12.64 25.26
C ASP A 514 -19.87 12.80 24.07
N GLY A 515 -19.42 12.44 22.86
CA GLY A 515 -20.13 12.66 21.60
C GLY A 515 -19.72 13.93 20.84
N THR A 516 -18.78 14.74 21.35
CA THR A 516 -18.06 15.74 20.53
C THR A 516 -16.76 15.19 19.96
N PHE A 517 -16.16 15.95 19.04
CA PHE A 517 -14.91 15.57 18.37
C PHE A 517 -13.98 16.77 18.21
N THR A 518 -12.68 16.56 18.39
CA THR A 518 -11.62 17.56 18.22
C THR A 518 -10.81 17.30 16.94
N ALA A 519 -10.65 18.32 16.09
CA ALA A 519 -9.92 18.18 14.82
C ALA A 519 -8.43 17.80 15.02
N SER A 520 -7.94 16.82 14.25
CA SER A 520 -6.53 16.40 14.25
C SER A 520 -5.87 16.71 12.90
N SER A 521 -4.97 17.69 12.89
CA SER A 521 -4.12 17.99 11.73
C SER A 521 -3.16 16.85 11.41
N THR A 522 -2.62 16.18 12.44
CA THR A 522 -1.69 15.04 12.32
C THR A 522 -2.22 13.94 11.37
N PHE A 523 -3.49 13.56 11.52
CA PHE A 523 -4.13 12.58 10.64
C PHE A 523 -4.74 13.20 9.36
N SER A 524 -5.24 14.45 9.43
CA SER A 524 -5.84 15.13 8.28
C SER A 524 -4.83 15.51 7.19
N ASP A 525 -3.58 15.78 7.58
CA ASP A 525 -2.49 16.21 6.69
C ASP A 525 -1.59 15.05 6.23
N SER A 526 -1.93 13.80 6.55
CA SER A 526 -1.15 12.60 6.24
C SER A 526 -1.91 11.56 5.39
N GLY A 527 -1.15 10.63 4.79
CA GLY A 527 -1.65 9.62 3.86
C GLY A 527 -2.22 10.18 2.55
N ALA A 528 -3.10 9.41 1.88
CA ALA A 528 -3.69 9.81 0.60
C ALA A 528 -4.70 10.97 0.69
N THR A 529 -4.77 11.76 -0.39
CA THR A 529 -5.84 12.72 -0.70
C THR A 529 -6.33 12.47 -2.13
N SER A 530 -7.56 12.89 -2.45
CA SER A 530 -8.06 12.83 -3.82
C SER A 530 -9.26 13.74 -4.06
N VAL A 531 -9.25 14.41 -5.20
CA VAL A 531 -10.35 15.24 -5.73
C VAL A 531 -11.19 14.51 -6.80
N SER A 532 -11.01 13.20 -6.96
CA SER A 532 -11.70 12.36 -7.95
C SER A 532 -12.86 11.57 -7.33
N ASP A 533 -14.06 11.71 -7.89
CA ASP A 533 -15.30 11.03 -7.45
C ASP A 533 -15.23 9.50 -7.53
N SER A 534 -14.44 8.94 -8.46
CA SER A 534 -14.17 7.49 -8.56
C SER A 534 -13.30 6.96 -7.41
N THR A 535 -12.76 7.83 -6.55
CA THR A 535 -12.00 7.42 -5.35
C THR A 535 -12.93 6.86 -4.28
N LYS A 536 -12.46 5.84 -3.56
CA LYS A 536 -13.04 5.39 -2.29
C LYS A 536 -11.95 5.37 -1.23
N PHE A 537 -12.31 5.84 -0.04
CA PHE A 537 -11.55 5.64 1.18
C PHE A 537 -12.25 4.59 2.03
N TYR A 538 -11.47 3.81 2.77
CA TYR A 538 -11.93 2.91 3.82
C TYR A 538 -11.02 3.07 5.02
N PHE A 539 -11.54 2.75 6.21
CA PHE A 539 -10.82 2.83 7.47
C PHE A 539 -11.07 1.53 8.23
N ALA A 540 -10.01 0.78 8.52
CA ALA A 540 -10.05 -0.50 9.24
C ALA A 540 -8.64 -0.90 9.65
N ASP A 541 -8.49 -1.55 10.81
CA ASP A 541 -7.20 -2.06 11.27
C ASP A 541 -6.82 -3.29 10.43
N VAL A 542 -5.85 -3.16 9.51
CA VAL A 542 -5.42 -4.28 8.65
C VAL A 542 -4.07 -4.86 9.09
N ASN A 543 -3.47 -4.34 10.15
CA ASN A 543 -2.18 -4.82 10.67
C ASN A 543 -2.30 -5.51 12.06
N GLY A 544 -3.40 -5.29 12.77
CA GLY A 544 -3.71 -5.81 14.10
C GLY A 544 -3.12 -4.99 15.27
N ASP A 545 -2.83 -3.70 15.08
CA ASP A 545 -2.23 -2.83 16.11
C ASP A 545 -3.24 -2.06 16.99
N GLY A 546 -4.54 -2.22 16.70
CA GLY A 546 -5.65 -1.57 17.39
C GLY A 546 -6.06 -0.23 16.79
N ARG A 547 -5.47 0.19 15.66
CA ARG A 547 -5.79 1.47 14.98
C ARG A 547 -6.32 1.21 13.59
N ALA A 548 -7.37 1.92 13.21
CA ALA A 548 -7.94 1.83 11.87
C ALA A 548 -7.07 2.54 10.83
N ASP A 549 -6.43 1.74 9.98
CA ASP A 549 -5.58 2.19 8.88
C ASP A 549 -6.40 2.89 7.78
N LYS A 550 -5.76 3.82 7.07
CA LYS A 550 -6.36 4.54 5.95
C LYS A 550 -6.09 3.81 4.65
N ILE A 551 -7.16 3.34 4.02
CA ILE A 551 -7.10 2.54 2.79
C ILE A 551 -7.65 3.36 1.64
N TYR A 552 -6.89 3.45 0.55
CA TYR A 552 -7.23 4.18 -0.68
C TYR A 552 -7.39 3.22 -1.85
N TRP A 553 -8.48 3.37 -2.59
CA TRP A 553 -8.65 2.76 -3.90
C TRP A 553 -9.23 3.76 -4.91
N ASN A 554 -8.79 3.63 -6.16
CA ASN A 554 -9.40 4.30 -7.30
C ASN A 554 -9.17 3.38 -8.54
N PRO A 555 -10.22 3.01 -9.29
CA PRO A 555 -10.13 2.03 -10.37
C PRO A 555 -9.28 2.48 -11.57
N THR A 556 -9.16 3.79 -11.82
CA THR A 556 -8.41 4.31 -12.97
C THR A 556 -6.94 4.63 -12.64
N ASN A 557 -6.59 4.74 -11.35
CA ASN A 557 -5.23 5.02 -10.90
C ASN A 557 -4.47 3.75 -10.50
N TYR A 558 -3.17 3.70 -10.76
CA TYR A 558 -2.26 2.62 -10.31
C TYR A 558 -2.75 1.20 -10.62
N LEU A 559 -3.45 1.00 -11.75
CA LEU A 559 -4.05 -0.28 -12.15
C LEU A 559 -5.05 -0.84 -11.12
N GLY A 560 -5.71 0.03 -10.36
CA GLY A 560 -6.67 -0.38 -9.35
C GLY A 560 -6.04 -1.09 -8.14
N LYS A 561 -4.73 -0.91 -7.93
CA LYS A 561 -4.02 -1.34 -6.71
C LYS A 561 -4.57 -0.58 -5.50
N ILE A 562 -4.76 -1.29 -4.40
CA ILE A 562 -5.07 -0.68 -3.10
C ILE A 562 -3.79 -0.09 -2.52
N LYS A 563 -3.90 1.10 -1.93
CA LYS A 563 -2.84 1.68 -1.09
C LYS A 563 -3.30 1.67 0.36
N VAL A 564 -2.51 1.08 1.24
CA VAL A 564 -2.70 1.16 2.69
C VAL A 564 -1.74 2.21 3.25
N TYR A 565 -2.22 3.00 4.21
CA TYR A 565 -1.42 3.91 5.01
C TYR A 565 -1.70 3.59 6.47
N TYR A 566 -0.68 3.07 7.16
CA TYR A 566 -0.85 2.57 8.51
C TYR A 566 -1.03 3.72 9.50
N ALA A 567 -1.96 3.58 10.44
CA ALA A 567 -2.18 4.58 11.47
C ALA A 567 -1.07 4.51 12.54
N THR A 568 -0.40 5.62 12.78
CA THR A 568 0.69 5.73 13.76
C THR A 568 0.46 6.92 14.69
N THR A 569 1.27 7.05 15.74
CA THR A 569 1.25 8.24 16.62
C THR A 569 1.59 9.55 15.89
N SER A 570 2.13 9.47 14.66
CA SER A 570 2.52 10.60 13.82
C SER A 570 1.59 10.85 12.62
N GLY A 571 0.50 10.09 12.46
CA GLY A 571 -0.43 10.21 11.34
C GLY A 571 -0.55 8.91 10.54
N PHE A 572 -0.91 9.01 9.27
CA PHE A 572 -0.96 7.87 8.36
C PHE A 572 0.33 7.71 7.56
N ASP A 573 1.14 6.70 7.87
CA ASP A 573 2.42 6.40 7.22
C ASP A 573 2.24 5.45 6.02
N GLY A 574 2.86 5.75 4.88
CA GLY A 574 2.74 4.95 3.66
C GLY A 574 3.01 5.76 2.38
N PRO A 575 2.56 5.29 1.19
CA PRO A 575 1.70 4.12 0.96
C PRO A 575 2.44 2.77 0.98
N VAL A 576 1.73 1.72 1.34
CA VAL A 576 2.00 0.34 0.92
C VAL A 576 1.05 -0.03 -0.22
N TYR A 577 1.60 -0.39 -1.39
CA TYR A 577 0.84 -0.85 -2.55
C TYR A 577 0.57 -2.36 -2.43
N SER A 578 -0.67 -2.73 -2.10
CA SER A 578 -1.10 -4.13 -2.09
C SER A 578 -1.24 -4.68 -3.51
N LEU A 579 -0.71 -5.89 -3.72
CA LEU A 579 -0.80 -6.63 -4.98
C LEU A 579 -1.96 -7.65 -5.02
N ARG A 580 -2.73 -7.76 -3.93
CA ARG A 580 -3.88 -8.68 -3.79
C ARG A 580 -5.20 -7.92 -3.96
N GLY A 581 -6.22 -8.64 -4.44
CA GLY A 581 -7.58 -8.13 -4.65
C GLY A 581 -7.72 -6.86 -5.52
N THR A 582 -6.73 -6.52 -6.34
CA THR A 582 -6.73 -5.30 -7.19
C THR A 582 -7.92 -5.26 -8.15
N SER A 583 -8.45 -4.07 -8.45
CA SER A 583 -9.55 -3.94 -9.43
C SER A 583 -9.58 -2.62 -10.18
N GLN A 584 -9.66 -2.68 -11.52
CA GLN A 584 -9.84 -1.53 -12.40
C GLN A 584 -11.31 -1.27 -12.79
N SER A 585 -12.26 -1.96 -12.16
CA SER A 585 -13.68 -1.84 -12.45
C SER A 585 -14.39 -0.98 -11.41
N GLU A 586 -15.09 0.07 -11.85
CA GLU A 586 -15.94 0.92 -10.97
C GLU A 586 -17.09 0.14 -10.32
N ASN A 587 -17.45 -1.03 -10.87
CA ASN A 587 -18.44 -1.96 -10.32
C ASN A 587 -17.94 -2.73 -9.08
N THR A 588 -16.66 -2.59 -8.71
CA THR A 588 -16.08 -3.27 -7.55
C THR A 588 -16.40 -2.52 -6.26
N VAL A 589 -16.85 -3.27 -5.26
CA VAL A 589 -16.98 -2.82 -3.88
C VAL A 589 -16.00 -3.61 -3.03
N PHE A 590 -15.23 -2.89 -2.21
CA PHE A 590 -14.42 -3.48 -1.15
C PHE A 590 -15.09 -3.30 0.20
N TYR A 591 -14.91 -4.29 1.06
CA TYR A 591 -15.20 -4.23 2.49
C TYR A 591 -13.94 -4.67 3.24
N PHE A 592 -13.77 -4.15 4.45
CA PHE A 592 -12.65 -4.50 5.33
C PHE A 592 -13.24 -4.90 6.68
N SER A 593 -13.07 -6.17 7.05
CA SER A 593 -13.73 -6.75 8.22
C SER A 593 -13.04 -8.05 8.62
N ASP A 594 -12.86 -8.27 9.91
CA ASP A 594 -12.28 -9.51 10.44
C ASP A 594 -13.28 -10.67 10.28
N ILE A 595 -13.27 -11.34 9.12
CA ILE A 595 -14.16 -12.47 8.87
C ILE A 595 -13.55 -13.79 9.36
N ASN A 596 -12.31 -13.78 9.85
CA ASN A 596 -11.57 -14.98 10.21
C ASN A 596 -11.45 -15.18 11.75
N GLY A 597 -11.45 -14.08 12.50
CA GLY A 597 -11.36 -13.99 13.96
C GLY A 597 -9.94 -13.78 14.51
N ASP A 598 -9.00 -13.27 13.70
CA ASP A 598 -7.59 -13.05 14.10
C ASP A 598 -7.28 -11.64 14.63
N GLY A 599 -8.28 -10.75 14.64
CA GLY A 599 -8.16 -9.36 15.06
C GLY A 599 -7.80 -8.38 13.95
N LYS A 600 -7.63 -8.83 12.70
CA LYS A 600 -7.28 -7.99 11.55
C LYS A 600 -8.42 -7.92 10.54
N ALA A 601 -8.60 -6.75 9.93
CA ALA A 601 -9.62 -6.55 8.92
C ALA A 601 -9.21 -7.13 7.56
N ASP A 602 -9.76 -8.30 7.24
CA ASP A 602 -9.59 -8.94 5.94
C ASP A 602 -10.17 -8.09 4.80
N GLN A 603 -9.57 -8.18 3.61
CA GLN A 603 -10.12 -7.55 2.40
C GLN A 603 -11.17 -8.46 1.75
N ILE A 604 -12.42 -8.01 1.68
CA ILE A 604 -13.48 -8.65 0.88
C ILE A 604 -13.66 -7.87 -0.42
N ARG A 605 -13.54 -8.53 -1.57
CA ARG A 605 -13.81 -7.99 -2.91
C ARG A 605 -15.09 -8.57 -3.48
N TRP A 606 -16.05 -7.71 -3.81
CA TRP A 606 -17.21 -8.04 -4.63
C TRP A 606 -17.22 -7.24 -5.92
N ASN A 607 -17.60 -7.85 -7.04
CA ASN A 607 -17.94 -7.12 -8.27
C ASN A 607 -19.09 -7.85 -8.96
N TYR A 608 -20.25 -7.19 -9.07
CA TYR A 608 -21.45 -7.79 -9.68
C TYR A 608 -21.28 -8.14 -11.18
N GLY A 609 -20.29 -7.56 -11.87
CA GLY A 609 -19.96 -7.86 -13.26
C GLY A 609 -18.91 -8.95 -13.47
N GLU A 610 -18.35 -9.52 -12.40
CA GLU A 610 -17.31 -10.56 -12.47
C GLU A 610 -17.70 -11.80 -11.67
N ASN A 611 -17.10 -12.95 -11.97
CA ASN A 611 -17.17 -14.17 -11.13
C ASN A 611 -18.60 -14.58 -10.73
N SER A 612 -19.61 -14.36 -11.57
CA SER A 612 -21.03 -14.60 -11.25
C SER A 612 -21.55 -13.93 -9.97
N GLY A 613 -20.86 -12.90 -9.46
CA GLY A 613 -21.18 -12.24 -8.20
C GLY A 613 -20.58 -12.89 -6.93
N GLU A 614 -19.58 -13.76 -7.08
CA GLU A 614 -18.78 -14.33 -5.98
C GLU A 614 -18.02 -13.26 -5.18
N LEU A 615 -17.85 -13.53 -3.89
CA LEU A 615 -16.90 -12.82 -3.05
C LEU A 615 -15.51 -13.45 -3.19
N ARG A 616 -14.48 -12.61 -3.29
CA ARG A 616 -13.09 -13.01 -3.14
C ARG A 616 -12.52 -12.33 -1.91
N ASN A 617 -12.20 -13.13 -0.91
CA ASN A 617 -11.72 -12.69 0.39
C ASN A 617 -10.20 -12.89 0.46
N TYR A 618 -9.47 -11.94 1.03
CA TYR A 618 -8.02 -11.97 1.14
C TYR A 618 -7.66 -11.62 2.57
N PHE A 619 -7.17 -12.61 3.32
CA PHE A 619 -6.88 -12.42 4.74
C PHE A 619 -5.75 -11.42 4.96
N ALA A 620 -5.83 -10.60 6.00
CA ALA A 620 -4.70 -9.79 6.43
C ALA A 620 -3.53 -10.67 6.90
N LYS A 621 -2.31 -10.10 7.02
CA LYS A 621 -1.10 -10.83 7.43
C LYS A 621 -0.45 -10.22 8.66
#